data_AF-A0A9D2IIJ3-F1
#
_entry.id   AF-A0A9D2IIJ3-F1
#
_cell.length_a   1.000
_cell.length_b   1.000
_cell.length_c   1.000
_cell.angle_alpha   90.00
_cell.angle_beta   90.00
_cell.angle_gamma   90.00
#
_symmetry.space_group_name_H-M   'P 1'
#
loop_
_entity.id
_entity.type
_entity.pdbx_description
1 polymer ?
#
loop_
_entity_poly.entity_id
_entity_poly.type
_entity_poly.pdbx_seq_one_letter_code
_entity_poly.pdbx_strand_id
1 'polypeptide(L)'
;MPKLNENYLNVQDSYLFAEIARRVKAYEEAHPDQAGNIIRLGIGDVTRPLTKSAIDALHEAVDMQAEAETFKGYGPEQGYEFVRRAVAEYYAKNGVNVDADDVFISDGAKSDTGKITELFDRDNVILVPDPVYPVYVDTNTMDGKQIIYMNGTEENNFLPMPDDSVKADIIYLCSPNNPTGACYNKEQLKAWVDYALENEAVILFDSAYEAFVSEPDLPRSIYAVEGAEKCAVEFCSLSKTAGFTGTRFSYTVVPKELVFTASNGRQMSLRDMWNRRQSTKFNGTPYIIQHAAAKVLSDEGMKECMENISYYMENARVIAETLRRKNISFTGGVNSPYIWFKCPDGMESWEFFDYLLENAQVVGTPGAGFGVNGKNHFRLTSFGTHEKTKEAMERFEKLFS
;
A
#
# COMPACT_ATOMS: atom_id res chain seq x y z
N MET A 1 38.49 9.46 -6.00
CA MET A 1 37.24 9.57 -5.22
C MET A 1 36.25 8.55 -5.79
N PRO A 2 35.45 7.85 -4.97
CA PRO A 2 34.37 7.00 -5.49
C PRO A 2 33.35 7.87 -6.25
N LYS A 3 32.84 7.38 -7.39
CA LYS A 3 31.71 8.00 -8.08
C LYS A 3 30.42 7.57 -7.37
N LEU A 4 29.63 8.53 -6.92
CA LEU A 4 28.36 8.27 -6.23
C LEU A 4 27.24 8.06 -7.26
N ASN A 5 26.12 7.46 -6.83
CA ASN A 5 24.91 7.39 -7.65
C ASN A 5 24.25 8.78 -7.69
N GLU A 6 24.49 9.54 -8.75
CA GLU A 6 23.97 10.90 -8.92
C GLU A 6 22.45 10.94 -9.12
N ASN A 7 21.78 9.81 -9.38
CA ASN A 7 20.31 9.74 -9.45
C ASN A 7 19.64 10.16 -8.13
N TYR A 8 20.33 10.06 -6.98
CA TYR A 8 19.83 10.55 -5.70
C TYR A 8 19.59 12.07 -5.69
N LEU A 9 20.21 12.84 -6.60
CA LEU A 9 19.95 14.27 -6.77
C LEU A 9 18.59 14.56 -7.41
N ASN A 10 17.95 13.57 -8.04
CA ASN A 10 16.64 13.70 -8.69
C ASN A 10 15.48 13.28 -7.77
N VAL A 11 15.76 12.71 -6.61
CA VAL A 11 14.75 12.39 -5.59
C VAL A 11 14.45 13.68 -4.83
N GLN A 12 13.18 14.02 -4.61
CA GLN A 12 12.83 15.24 -3.89
C GLN A 12 13.40 15.25 -2.46
N ASP A 13 13.96 16.39 -2.05
CA ASP A 13 14.75 16.55 -0.81
C ASP A 13 14.01 16.17 0.48
N SER A 14 12.68 16.32 0.51
CA SER A 14 11.86 15.98 1.67
C SER A 14 10.87 14.87 1.36
N TYR A 15 11.12 13.67 1.89
CA TYR A 15 10.12 12.61 1.97
C TYR A 15 8.86 13.15 2.67
N LEU A 16 7.70 13.08 2.01
CA LEU A 16 6.41 13.66 2.44
C LEU A 16 6.15 13.54 3.95
N PHE A 17 6.30 12.34 4.51
CA PHE A 17 6.02 12.08 5.92
C PHE A 17 7.06 12.68 6.87
N ALA A 18 8.30 12.85 6.42
CA ALA A 18 9.34 13.53 7.20
C ALA A 18 9.05 15.03 7.30
N GLU A 19 8.57 15.66 6.23
CA GLU A 19 8.18 17.07 6.25
C GLU A 19 6.95 17.33 7.13
N ILE A 20 5.94 16.46 7.08
CA ILE A 20 4.79 16.52 8.00
C ILE A 20 5.28 16.44 9.45
N ALA A 21 6.14 15.47 9.77
CA ALA A 21 6.68 15.31 11.12
C ALA A 21 7.46 16.55 11.59
N ARG A 22 8.25 17.17 10.69
CA ARG A 22 8.98 18.41 10.97
C ARG A 22 8.04 19.57 11.30
N ARG A 23 6.98 19.77 10.52
CA ARG A 23 6.01 20.87 10.76
C ARG A 23 5.19 20.66 12.02
N VAL A 24 4.73 19.43 12.28
CA VAL A 24 4.02 19.10 13.53
C VAL A 24 4.91 19.37 14.74
N LYS A 25 6.19 18.96 14.69
CA LYS A 25 7.14 19.22 15.78
C LYS A 25 7.34 20.73 16.00
N ALA A 26 7.49 21.51 14.94
CA ALA A 26 7.61 22.96 15.04
C ALA A 26 6.36 23.61 15.67
N TYR A 27 5.17 23.12 15.32
CA TYR A 27 3.92 23.55 15.95
C TYR A 27 3.86 23.20 17.44
N GLU A 28 4.26 21.98 17.81
CA GLU A 28 4.33 21.53 19.22
C GLU A 28 5.31 22.39 20.04
N GLU A 29 6.45 22.76 19.47
CA GLU A 29 7.45 23.63 20.11
C GLU A 29 6.94 25.08 20.28
N ALA A 30 6.20 25.60 19.30
CA ALA A 30 5.63 26.95 19.35
C ALA A 30 4.37 27.03 20.25
N HIS A 31 3.62 25.94 20.39
CA HIS A 31 2.35 25.87 21.11
C HIS A 31 2.35 24.70 22.13
N PRO A 32 3.21 24.73 23.17
CA PRO A 32 3.36 23.61 24.11
C PRO A 32 2.06 23.26 24.84
N ASP A 33 1.20 24.25 25.12
CA ASP A 33 -0.10 24.04 25.77
C ASP A 33 -1.13 23.36 24.86
N GLN A 34 -0.92 23.38 23.53
CA GLN A 34 -1.80 22.75 22.53
C GLN A 34 -1.26 21.43 22.00
N ALA A 35 0.00 21.08 22.28
CA ALA A 35 0.64 19.87 21.77
C ALA A 35 -0.15 18.57 22.10
N GLY A 36 -0.75 18.51 23.29
CA GLY A 36 -1.61 17.39 23.71
C GLY A 36 -2.97 17.30 23.00
N ASN A 37 -3.39 18.37 22.32
CA ASN A 37 -4.69 18.47 21.63
C ASN A 37 -4.61 18.06 20.15
N ILE A 38 -3.42 17.76 19.64
CA ILE A 38 -3.19 17.40 18.25
C ILE A 38 -3.79 16.01 17.96
N ILE A 39 -4.71 15.96 16.99
CA ILE A 39 -5.31 14.73 16.49
C ILE A 39 -4.61 14.33 15.19
N ARG A 40 -3.98 13.15 15.19
CA ARG A 40 -3.18 12.66 14.06
C ARG A 40 -3.99 11.69 13.23
N LEU A 41 -4.46 12.17 12.07
CA LEU A 41 -5.15 11.42 11.01
C LEU A 41 -4.35 11.47 9.70
N GLY A 42 -3.03 11.66 9.80
CA GLY A 42 -2.11 11.84 8.68
C GLY A 42 -1.47 10.53 8.26
N ILE A 43 -0.47 10.08 9.02
CA ILE A 43 0.22 8.81 8.75
C ILE A 43 -0.81 7.69 8.80
N GLY A 44 -0.83 6.85 7.76
CA GLY A 44 -1.74 5.71 7.68
C GLY A 44 -1.37 4.57 8.64
N ASP A 45 -0.89 4.84 9.85
CA ASP A 45 -0.52 3.81 10.84
C ASP A 45 -1.72 3.37 11.66
N VAL A 46 -1.84 2.08 11.96
CA VAL A 46 -2.98 1.53 12.70
C VAL A 46 -2.88 1.88 14.19
N THR A 47 -4.01 1.92 14.90
CA THR A 47 -4.06 2.31 16.33
C THR A 47 -4.62 1.24 17.26
N ARG A 48 -5.30 0.23 16.71
CA ARG A 48 -5.79 -0.97 17.42
C ARG A 48 -4.62 -1.93 17.65
N PRO A 49 -4.57 -2.60 18.82
CA PRO A 49 -3.54 -3.59 19.09
C PRO A 49 -3.67 -4.81 18.17
N LEU A 50 -2.60 -5.62 18.10
CA LEU A 50 -2.62 -6.93 17.47
C LEU A 50 -3.73 -7.79 18.06
N THR A 51 -4.35 -8.62 17.22
CA THR A 51 -5.47 -9.46 17.65
C THR A 51 -5.01 -10.59 18.57
N LYS A 52 -5.95 -11.23 19.27
CA LYS A 52 -5.66 -12.33 20.19
C LYS A 52 -4.97 -13.48 19.45
N SER A 53 -5.49 -13.88 18.29
CA SER A 53 -4.90 -14.94 17.46
C SER A 53 -3.46 -14.63 17.04
N ALA A 54 -3.15 -13.37 16.74
CA ALA A 54 -1.79 -12.95 16.43
C ALA A 54 -0.86 -13.03 17.65
N ILE A 55 -1.30 -12.50 18.79
CA ILE A 55 -0.50 -12.48 20.04
C ILE A 55 -0.24 -13.89 20.56
N ASP A 56 -1.25 -14.75 20.59
CA ASP A 56 -1.10 -16.13 21.05
C ASP A 56 -0.10 -16.89 20.17
N ALA A 57 -0.19 -16.74 18.85
CA ALA A 57 0.74 -17.37 17.91
C ALA A 57 2.17 -16.81 18.04
N LEU A 58 2.33 -15.52 18.33
CA LEU A 58 3.65 -14.95 18.64
C LEU A 58 4.24 -15.58 19.90
N HIS A 59 3.45 -15.72 20.97
CA HIS A 59 3.89 -16.37 22.21
C HIS A 59 4.28 -17.82 21.98
N GLU A 60 3.42 -18.58 21.29
CA GLU A 60 3.70 -19.98 20.95
C GLU A 60 5.01 -20.11 20.17
N ALA A 61 5.22 -19.27 19.15
CA ALA A 61 6.42 -19.33 18.33
C ALA A 61 7.69 -18.88 19.08
N VAL A 62 7.56 -17.98 20.06
CA VAL A 62 8.66 -17.59 20.97
C VAL A 62 9.04 -18.76 21.86
N ASP A 63 8.08 -19.46 22.44
CA ASP A 63 8.34 -20.64 23.26
C ASP A 63 9.01 -21.75 22.43
N MET A 64 8.63 -21.91 21.16
CA MET A 64 9.34 -22.80 20.22
C MET A 64 10.81 -22.42 20.00
N GLN A 65 11.22 -21.17 20.22
CA GLN A 65 12.64 -20.79 20.08
C GLN A 65 13.48 -21.15 21.31
N ALA A 66 12.85 -21.55 22.43
CA ALA A 66 13.56 -21.87 23.67
C ALA A 66 14.07 -23.33 23.71
N GLU A 67 13.46 -24.23 22.94
CA GLU A 67 13.80 -25.66 22.94
C GLU A 67 14.59 -26.04 21.69
N ALA A 68 15.63 -26.86 21.85
CA ALA A 68 16.54 -27.22 20.76
C ALA A 68 15.85 -27.96 19.60
N GLU A 69 14.82 -28.75 19.92
CA GLU A 69 14.07 -29.57 18.96
C GLU A 69 13.11 -28.75 18.10
N THR A 70 12.62 -27.61 18.61
CA THR A 70 11.63 -26.76 17.92
C THR A 70 12.22 -25.46 17.41
N PHE A 71 13.44 -25.09 17.86
CA PHE A 71 14.18 -23.91 17.43
C PHE A 71 14.28 -23.79 15.90
N LYS A 72 14.09 -22.57 15.40
CA LYS A 72 14.15 -22.23 13.96
C LYS A 72 15.22 -21.17 13.72
N GLY A 73 16.35 -21.61 13.17
CA GLY A 73 17.41 -20.72 12.67
C GLY A 73 17.04 -20.05 11.34
N TYR A 74 18.00 -19.95 10.42
CA TYR A 74 17.70 -19.48 9.07
C TYR A 74 16.66 -20.39 8.40
N GLY A 75 15.57 -19.76 7.93
CA GLY A 75 14.52 -20.42 7.19
C GLY A 75 14.72 -20.33 5.67
N PRO A 76 13.82 -20.93 4.89
CA PRO A 76 13.81 -20.72 3.44
C PRO A 76 13.56 -19.23 3.12
N GLU A 77 14.35 -18.65 2.22
CA GLU A 77 14.31 -17.21 1.91
C GLU A 77 13.02 -16.80 1.20
N GLN A 78 12.35 -17.74 0.54
CA GLN A 78 10.99 -17.58 -0.01
C GLN A 78 9.92 -17.53 1.10
N GLY A 79 10.20 -18.02 2.30
CA GLY A 79 9.24 -18.19 3.39
C GLY A 79 8.82 -19.65 3.59
N TYR A 80 8.42 -19.97 4.82
CA TYR A 80 8.04 -21.33 5.19
C TYR A 80 6.77 -21.76 4.44
N GLU A 81 6.71 -23.05 4.07
CA GLU A 81 5.59 -23.60 3.30
C GLU A 81 4.22 -23.36 3.97
N PHE A 82 4.13 -23.53 5.29
CA PHE A 82 2.86 -23.40 6.01
C PHE A 82 2.24 -22.01 5.84
N VAL A 83 3.05 -20.93 5.82
CA VAL A 83 2.53 -19.57 5.68
C VAL A 83 2.25 -19.25 4.22
N ARG A 84 3.04 -19.77 3.28
CA ARG A 84 2.74 -19.65 1.83
C ARG A 84 1.41 -20.32 1.48
N ARG A 85 1.15 -21.48 2.07
CA ARG A 85 -0.14 -22.19 1.95
C ARG A 85 -1.28 -21.42 2.59
N ALA A 86 -1.08 -20.84 3.78
CA ALA A 86 -2.09 -19.98 4.41
C ALA A 86 -2.46 -18.76 3.53
N VAL A 87 -1.48 -18.17 2.83
CA VAL A 87 -1.74 -17.13 1.82
C VAL A 87 -2.55 -17.69 0.65
N ALA A 88 -2.14 -18.80 0.03
CA ALA A 88 -2.90 -19.42 -1.07
C ALA A 88 -4.35 -19.76 -0.68
N GLU A 89 -4.56 -20.33 0.51
CA GLU A 89 -5.88 -20.64 1.06
C GLU A 89 -6.72 -19.37 1.29
N TYR A 90 -6.09 -18.27 1.71
CA TYR A 90 -6.75 -16.98 1.84
C TYR A 90 -7.22 -16.41 0.49
N TYR A 91 -6.41 -16.52 -0.56
CA TYR A 91 -6.85 -16.17 -1.93
C TYR A 91 -8.02 -17.03 -2.39
N ALA A 92 -7.98 -18.34 -2.12
CA ALA A 92 -9.05 -19.27 -2.51
C ALA A 92 -10.40 -18.92 -1.88
N LYS A 93 -10.41 -18.43 -0.63
CA LYS A 93 -11.63 -17.93 0.04
C LYS A 93 -12.23 -16.70 -0.66
N ASN A 94 -11.42 -15.94 -1.38
CA ASN A 94 -11.84 -14.79 -2.19
C ASN A 94 -12.11 -15.16 -3.66
N GLY A 95 -12.20 -16.45 -3.99
CA GLY A 95 -12.51 -16.93 -5.33
C GLY A 95 -11.34 -16.87 -6.31
N VAL A 96 -10.11 -16.71 -5.83
CA VAL A 96 -8.89 -16.62 -6.65
C VAL A 96 -7.96 -17.78 -6.34
N ASN A 97 -7.41 -18.42 -7.37
CA ASN A 97 -6.45 -19.53 -7.18
C ASN A 97 -5.02 -19.02 -7.34
N VAL A 98 -4.22 -19.15 -6.27
CA VAL A 98 -2.78 -18.86 -6.26
C VAL A 98 -2.04 -20.10 -5.78
N ASP A 99 -0.96 -20.48 -6.48
CA ASP A 99 -0.09 -21.56 -6.02
C ASP A 99 0.80 -21.06 -4.87
N ALA A 100 0.91 -21.86 -3.80
CA ALA A 100 1.78 -21.52 -2.67
C ALA A 100 3.26 -21.38 -3.10
N ASP A 101 3.66 -22.04 -4.18
CA ASP A 101 5.01 -21.94 -4.73
C ASP A 101 5.26 -20.65 -5.51
N ASP A 102 4.22 -19.88 -5.83
CA ASP A 102 4.31 -18.54 -6.43
C ASP A 102 4.34 -17.43 -5.36
N VAL A 103 4.14 -17.79 -4.07
CA VAL A 103 4.14 -16.85 -2.95
C VAL A 103 5.54 -16.68 -2.36
N PHE A 104 5.97 -15.43 -2.19
CA PHE A 104 7.22 -15.02 -1.55
C PHE A 104 6.94 -14.16 -0.32
N ILE A 105 7.33 -14.63 0.85
CA ILE A 105 7.18 -13.90 2.12
C ILE A 105 8.30 -12.87 2.27
N SER A 106 7.96 -11.68 2.76
CA SER A 106 8.91 -10.58 2.91
C SER A 106 8.60 -9.70 4.13
N ASP A 107 9.46 -8.72 4.38
CA ASP A 107 9.42 -7.85 5.55
C ASP A 107 8.45 -6.68 5.39
N GLY A 108 7.94 -6.40 4.19
CA GLY A 108 6.81 -5.51 3.94
C GLY A 108 6.73 -5.00 2.50
N ALA A 109 5.52 -4.66 2.05
CA ALA A 109 5.26 -4.31 0.65
C ALA A 109 6.07 -3.10 0.15
N LYS A 110 6.47 -2.17 1.02
CA LYS A 110 7.40 -1.08 0.67
C LYS A 110 8.75 -1.60 0.18
N SER A 111 9.29 -2.64 0.80
CA SER A 111 10.51 -3.31 0.30
C SER A 111 10.23 -3.93 -1.06
N ASP A 112 9.18 -4.73 -1.17
CA ASP A 112 8.92 -5.54 -2.36
C ASP A 112 8.66 -4.67 -3.60
N THR A 113 7.72 -3.74 -3.51
CA THR A 113 7.36 -2.80 -4.59
C THR A 113 8.53 -1.92 -5.03
N GLY A 114 9.42 -1.59 -4.10
CA GLY A 114 10.61 -0.78 -4.37
C GLY A 114 11.80 -1.56 -4.94
N LYS A 115 11.81 -2.89 -4.78
CA LYS A 115 12.95 -3.76 -5.15
C LYS A 115 12.66 -4.64 -6.36
N ILE A 116 11.40 -4.86 -6.71
CA ILE A 116 11.02 -5.72 -7.84
C ILE A 116 11.58 -5.22 -9.17
N THR A 117 11.73 -3.90 -9.35
CA THR A 117 12.24 -3.32 -10.60
C THR A 117 13.74 -3.53 -10.79
N GLU A 118 14.47 -3.99 -9.77
CA GLU A 118 15.86 -4.47 -9.90
C GLU A 118 15.99 -5.67 -10.86
N LEU A 119 14.89 -6.39 -11.11
CA LEU A 119 14.88 -7.53 -12.03
C LEU A 119 14.84 -7.11 -13.51
N PHE A 120 14.55 -5.84 -13.78
CA PHE A 120 14.34 -5.32 -15.13
C PHE A 120 15.46 -4.36 -15.51
N ASP A 121 15.82 -4.35 -16.79
CA ASP A 121 16.82 -3.44 -17.33
C ASP A 121 16.41 -1.96 -17.13
N ARG A 122 17.38 -1.05 -17.20
CA ARG A 122 17.14 0.40 -17.03
C ARG A 122 16.40 1.03 -18.19
N ASP A 123 16.47 0.42 -19.37
CA ASP A 123 15.80 0.92 -20.57
C ASP A 123 14.26 0.72 -20.53
N ASN A 124 13.74 0.01 -19.53
CA ASN A 124 12.30 -0.14 -19.33
C ASN A 124 11.64 1.16 -18.87
N VAL A 125 10.50 1.47 -19.47
CA VAL A 125 9.65 2.62 -19.12
C VAL A 125 8.65 2.22 -18.04
N ILE A 126 8.68 2.93 -16.93
CA ILE A 126 7.75 2.76 -15.80
C ILE A 126 6.54 3.66 -16.01
N LEU A 127 5.33 3.09 -15.95
CA LEU A 127 4.06 3.84 -15.91
C LEU A 127 3.51 3.84 -14.48
N VAL A 128 3.21 5.04 -13.96
CA VAL A 128 2.78 5.24 -12.57
C VAL A 128 1.57 6.19 -12.52
N PRO A 129 0.51 5.92 -11.73
CA PRO A 129 -0.58 6.87 -11.55
C PRO A 129 -0.11 8.12 -10.82
N ASP A 130 -0.68 9.28 -11.15
CA ASP A 130 -0.58 10.51 -10.35
C ASP A 130 -2.00 10.94 -9.95
N PRO A 131 -2.38 10.92 -8.66
CA PRO A 131 -1.52 10.71 -7.49
C PRO A 131 -1.35 9.23 -7.11
N VAL A 132 -0.21 8.88 -6.50
CA VAL A 132 0.01 7.54 -5.94
C VAL A 132 1.04 7.54 -4.80
N TYR A 133 1.18 6.40 -4.13
CA TYR A 133 2.18 6.17 -3.11
C TYR A 133 3.61 6.44 -3.62
N PRO A 134 4.36 7.37 -3.00
CA PRO A 134 5.60 7.91 -3.58
C PRO A 134 6.75 6.91 -3.72
N VAL A 135 6.69 5.78 -3.00
CA VAL A 135 7.74 4.75 -3.07
C VAL A 135 7.97 4.28 -4.51
N TYR A 136 6.91 4.13 -5.31
CA TYR A 136 7.04 3.65 -6.69
C TYR A 136 7.87 4.63 -7.54
N VAL A 137 7.70 5.93 -7.31
CA VAL A 137 8.42 6.99 -8.02
C VAL A 137 9.85 7.10 -7.50
N ASP A 138 10.01 7.19 -6.19
CA ASP A 138 11.31 7.41 -5.54
C ASP A 138 12.29 6.28 -5.86
N THR A 139 11.86 5.01 -5.79
CA THR A 139 12.78 3.88 -6.00
C THR A 139 13.20 3.73 -7.46
N ASN A 140 12.29 3.99 -8.40
CA ASN A 140 12.64 3.99 -9.83
C ASN A 140 13.49 5.20 -10.22
N THR A 141 13.29 6.35 -9.57
CA THR A 141 14.16 7.52 -9.71
C THR A 141 15.57 7.22 -9.20
N MET A 142 15.71 6.59 -8.02
CA MET A 142 17.00 6.16 -7.46
C MET A 142 17.74 5.16 -8.39
N ASP A 143 17.00 4.26 -9.07
CA ASP A 143 17.57 3.33 -10.04
C ASP A 143 17.86 3.97 -11.42
N GLY A 144 17.34 5.17 -11.67
CA GLY A 144 17.55 5.92 -12.91
C GLY A 144 16.69 5.46 -14.08
N LYS A 145 15.52 4.87 -13.80
CA LYS A 145 14.56 4.45 -14.84
C LYS A 145 13.72 5.64 -15.32
N GLN A 146 13.26 5.56 -16.57
CA GLN A 146 12.32 6.53 -17.12
C GLN A 146 10.92 6.31 -16.53
N ILE A 147 10.27 7.37 -16.07
CA ILE A 147 8.92 7.33 -15.50
C ILE A 147 7.98 8.16 -16.38
N ILE A 148 6.83 7.59 -16.73
CA ILE A 148 5.69 8.27 -17.33
C ILE A 148 4.54 8.25 -16.31
N TYR A 149 3.85 9.38 -16.18
CA TYR A 149 2.71 9.53 -15.29
C TYR A 149 1.39 9.40 -16.06
N MET A 150 0.45 8.62 -15.51
CA MET A 150 -0.93 8.59 -15.96
C MET A 150 -1.83 9.35 -14.98
N ASN A 151 -2.61 10.29 -15.51
CA ASN A 151 -3.33 11.26 -14.68
C ASN A 151 -4.59 10.66 -14.07
N GLY A 152 -4.59 10.47 -12.74
CA GLY A 152 -5.80 10.29 -11.94
C GLY A 152 -6.36 11.65 -11.52
N THR A 153 -7.61 11.92 -11.89
CA THR A 153 -8.28 13.21 -11.66
C THR A 153 -9.68 13.01 -11.11
N GLU A 154 -10.35 14.10 -10.66
CA GLU A 154 -11.75 14.02 -10.21
C GLU A 154 -12.67 13.45 -11.31
N GLU A 155 -12.41 13.78 -12.59
CA GLU A 155 -13.23 13.37 -13.73
C GLU A 155 -13.20 11.85 -14.00
N ASN A 156 -12.08 11.19 -13.70
CA ASN A 156 -11.92 9.74 -13.85
C ASN A 156 -11.94 8.99 -12.52
N ASN A 157 -12.42 9.62 -11.44
CA ASN A 157 -12.44 9.09 -10.08
C ASN A 157 -11.05 8.64 -9.59
N PHE A 158 -9.99 9.27 -10.10
CA PHE A 158 -8.59 8.94 -9.84
C PHE A 158 -8.19 7.52 -10.24
N LEU A 159 -8.89 6.92 -11.20
CA LEU A 159 -8.62 5.60 -11.77
C LEU A 159 -8.27 5.76 -13.26
N PRO A 160 -7.02 6.16 -13.59
CA PRO A 160 -6.60 6.26 -14.99
C PRO A 160 -6.71 4.90 -15.69
N MET A 161 -7.08 4.96 -16.97
CA MET A 161 -7.21 3.79 -17.85
C MET A 161 -6.00 3.71 -18.80
N PRO A 162 -5.70 2.54 -19.38
CA PRO A 162 -4.62 2.42 -20.36
C PRO A 162 -4.83 3.36 -21.56
N ASP A 163 -3.72 3.87 -22.09
CA ASP A 163 -3.67 4.71 -23.29
C ASP A 163 -2.73 4.04 -24.31
N ASP A 164 -3.29 3.53 -25.40
CA ASP A 164 -2.55 2.79 -26.44
C ASP A 164 -1.48 3.64 -27.13
N SER A 165 -1.51 4.97 -26.99
CA SER A 165 -0.48 5.86 -27.51
C SER A 165 0.77 5.95 -26.62
N VAL A 166 0.68 5.49 -25.37
CA VAL A 166 1.78 5.44 -24.41
C VAL A 166 2.34 4.03 -24.38
N LYS A 167 3.62 3.85 -24.68
CA LYS A 167 4.29 2.55 -24.53
C LYS A 167 4.97 2.48 -23.16
N ALA A 168 4.56 1.50 -22.35
CA ALA A 168 5.13 1.22 -21.04
C ALA A 168 5.45 -0.27 -20.91
N ASP A 169 6.55 -0.57 -20.22
CA ASP A 169 7.03 -1.95 -20.02
C ASP A 169 6.67 -2.46 -18.62
N ILE A 170 6.58 -1.56 -17.64
CA ILE A 170 6.25 -1.89 -16.25
C ILE A 170 5.21 -0.90 -15.73
N ILE A 171 4.09 -1.39 -15.20
CA ILE A 171 2.92 -0.59 -14.85
C ILE A 171 2.61 -0.77 -13.38
N TYR A 172 2.72 0.29 -12.58
CA TYR A 172 2.24 0.25 -11.20
C TYR A 172 0.73 0.51 -11.14
N LEU A 173 0.00 -0.36 -10.46
CA LEU A 173 -1.40 -0.14 -10.08
C LEU A 173 -1.53 -0.37 -8.58
N CYS A 174 -2.32 0.46 -7.90
CA CYS A 174 -2.60 0.31 -6.48
C CYS A 174 -4.12 0.37 -6.29
N SER A 175 -4.71 -0.72 -5.79
CA SER A 175 -6.15 -0.87 -5.65
C SER A 175 -6.49 -1.75 -4.45
N PRO A 176 -7.13 -1.20 -3.39
CA PRO A 176 -7.49 0.21 -3.21
C PRO A 176 -6.28 1.16 -3.21
N ASN A 177 -6.43 2.31 -3.88
CA ASN A 177 -5.35 3.27 -4.10
C ASN A 177 -4.99 4.03 -2.81
N ASN A 178 -3.70 4.24 -2.59
CA ASN A 178 -3.17 5.26 -1.69
C ASN A 178 -2.57 6.39 -2.53
N PRO A 179 -3.08 7.64 -2.47
CA PRO A 179 -3.88 8.22 -1.38
C PRO A 179 -5.40 8.20 -1.56
N THR A 180 -5.91 7.91 -2.74
CA THR A 180 -7.28 8.32 -3.11
C THR A 180 -8.38 7.44 -2.52
N GLY A 181 -8.04 6.21 -2.15
CA GLY A 181 -9.00 5.20 -1.73
C GLY A 181 -9.88 4.65 -2.85
N ALA A 182 -9.63 5.07 -4.10
CA ALA A 182 -10.33 4.56 -5.27
C ALA A 182 -9.95 3.09 -5.54
N CYS A 183 -10.89 2.32 -6.10
CA CYS A 183 -10.72 0.90 -6.40
C CYS A 183 -11.09 0.62 -7.84
N TYR A 184 -10.22 -0.03 -8.59
CA TYR A 184 -10.57 -0.52 -9.92
C TYR A 184 -11.59 -1.64 -9.82
N ASN A 185 -12.61 -1.58 -10.68
CA ASN A 185 -13.52 -2.71 -10.87
C ASN A 185 -12.92 -3.76 -11.83
N LYS A 186 -13.63 -4.88 -12.00
CA LYS A 186 -13.15 -6.00 -12.81
C LYS A 186 -12.97 -5.61 -14.28
N GLU A 187 -13.86 -4.81 -14.84
CA GLU A 187 -13.80 -4.37 -16.24
C GLU A 187 -12.59 -3.46 -16.49
N GLN A 188 -12.29 -2.56 -15.56
CA GLN A 188 -11.13 -1.67 -15.65
C GLN A 188 -9.83 -2.46 -15.51
N LEU A 189 -9.75 -3.41 -14.57
CA LEU A 189 -8.59 -4.28 -14.45
C LEU A 189 -8.42 -5.18 -15.68
N LYS A 190 -9.51 -5.64 -16.30
CA LYS A 190 -9.47 -6.38 -17.56
C LYS A 190 -8.84 -5.56 -18.69
N ALA A 191 -9.20 -4.29 -18.83
CA ALA A 191 -8.58 -3.40 -19.82
C ALA A 191 -7.06 -3.25 -19.58
N TRP A 192 -6.63 -3.14 -18.32
CA TRP A 192 -5.20 -3.10 -17.98
C TRP A 192 -4.47 -4.40 -18.30
N VAL A 193 -5.07 -5.55 -17.97
CA VAL A 193 -4.52 -6.89 -18.30
C VAL A 193 -4.40 -7.06 -19.81
N ASP A 194 -5.42 -6.67 -20.57
CA ASP A 194 -5.40 -6.73 -22.04
C ASP A 194 -4.28 -5.87 -22.62
N TYR A 195 -4.19 -4.61 -22.19
CA TYR A 195 -3.12 -3.71 -22.59
C TYR A 195 -1.74 -4.31 -22.27
N ALA A 196 -1.55 -4.89 -21.08
CA ALA A 196 -0.27 -5.45 -20.67
C ALA A 196 0.12 -6.68 -21.50
N LEU A 197 -0.83 -7.57 -21.79
CA LEU A 197 -0.59 -8.73 -22.65
C LEU A 197 -0.27 -8.33 -24.09
N GLU A 198 -1.01 -7.36 -24.65
CA GLU A 198 -0.76 -6.85 -26.01
C GLU A 198 0.59 -6.14 -26.13
N ASN A 199 1.06 -5.54 -25.04
CA ASN A 199 2.30 -4.76 -25.02
C ASN A 199 3.51 -5.50 -24.46
N GLU A 200 3.37 -6.77 -24.08
CA GLU A 200 4.39 -7.54 -23.35
C GLU A 200 4.88 -6.84 -22.07
N ALA A 201 3.98 -6.10 -21.42
CA ALA A 201 4.27 -5.33 -20.21
C ALA A 201 3.96 -6.13 -18.93
N VAL A 202 4.57 -5.72 -17.82
CA VAL A 202 4.32 -6.30 -16.49
C VAL A 202 3.59 -5.31 -15.59
N ILE A 203 2.43 -5.73 -15.09
CA ILE A 203 1.68 -5.03 -14.05
C ILE A 203 2.28 -5.38 -12.69
N LEU A 204 2.60 -4.36 -11.91
CA LEU A 204 2.96 -4.41 -10.51
C LEU A 204 1.76 -3.93 -9.70
N PHE A 205 0.94 -4.88 -9.24
CA PHE A 205 -0.34 -4.62 -8.58
C PHE A 205 -0.18 -4.62 -7.05
N ASP A 206 -0.32 -3.47 -6.41
CA ASP A 206 -0.31 -3.32 -4.96
C ASP A 206 -1.72 -3.42 -4.39
N SER A 207 -2.01 -4.54 -3.73
CA SER A 207 -3.27 -4.87 -3.07
C SER A 207 -3.19 -4.73 -1.53
N ALA A 208 -2.27 -3.93 -0.98
CA ALA A 208 -2.07 -3.81 0.47
C ALA A 208 -3.30 -3.36 1.29
N TYR A 209 -4.34 -2.83 0.65
CA TYR A 209 -5.59 -2.41 1.29
C TYR A 209 -6.78 -3.29 0.92
N GLU A 210 -6.57 -4.44 0.26
CA GLU A 210 -7.64 -5.29 -0.27
C GLU A 210 -8.65 -5.75 0.79
N ALA A 211 -8.22 -5.93 2.04
CA ALA A 211 -9.10 -6.33 3.14
C ALA A 211 -10.11 -5.24 3.57
N PHE A 212 -9.95 -4.00 3.09
CA PHE A 212 -10.89 -2.90 3.33
C PHE A 212 -11.99 -2.81 2.26
N VAL A 213 -11.87 -3.57 1.17
CA VAL A 213 -12.91 -3.63 0.12
C VAL A 213 -14.19 -4.22 0.72
N SER A 214 -15.26 -3.43 0.72
CA SER A 214 -16.56 -3.82 1.30
C SER A 214 -17.63 -4.10 0.24
N GLU A 215 -17.46 -3.57 -0.97
CA GLU A 215 -18.36 -3.83 -2.09
C GLU A 215 -18.07 -5.21 -2.70
N PRO A 216 -19.07 -6.11 -2.81
CA PRO A 216 -18.86 -7.51 -3.18
C PRO A 216 -18.40 -7.73 -4.63
N ASP A 217 -18.70 -6.79 -5.53
CA ASP A 217 -18.38 -6.89 -6.95
C ASP A 217 -16.98 -6.36 -7.29
N LEU A 218 -16.28 -5.75 -6.32
CA LEU A 218 -14.93 -5.23 -6.54
C LEU A 218 -13.86 -6.31 -6.30
N PRO A 219 -12.92 -6.47 -7.24
CA PRO A 219 -11.85 -7.44 -7.10
C PRO A 219 -10.88 -7.06 -5.99
N ARG A 220 -10.55 -8.03 -5.14
CA ARG A 220 -9.52 -7.92 -4.08
C ARG A 220 -8.11 -8.29 -4.55
N SER A 221 -8.01 -8.92 -5.73
CA SER A 221 -6.76 -9.35 -6.36
C SER A 221 -6.86 -9.14 -7.87
N ILE A 222 -5.72 -8.85 -8.51
CA ILE A 222 -5.63 -8.77 -9.98
C ILE A 222 -5.94 -10.12 -10.64
N TYR A 223 -5.65 -11.23 -9.96
CA TYR A 223 -5.89 -12.58 -10.47
C TYR A 223 -7.37 -13.00 -10.45
N ALA A 224 -8.29 -12.12 -10.04
CA ALA A 224 -9.71 -12.25 -10.34
C ALA A 224 -10.03 -12.00 -11.83
N VAL A 225 -9.07 -11.48 -12.59
CA VAL A 225 -9.11 -11.22 -14.03
C VAL A 225 -8.36 -12.32 -14.77
N GLU A 226 -9.03 -12.97 -15.71
CA GLU A 226 -8.42 -14.03 -16.54
C GLU A 226 -7.24 -13.50 -17.35
N GLY A 227 -6.12 -14.22 -17.34
CA GLY A 227 -4.90 -13.86 -18.05
C GLY A 227 -3.93 -13.01 -17.25
N ALA A 228 -4.34 -12.48 -16.09
CA ALA A 228 -3.49 -11.68 -15.22
C ALA A 228 -2.23 -12.44 -14.76
N GLU A 229 -2.30 -13.77 -14.61
CA GLU A 229 -1.15 -14.60 -14.24
C GLU A 229 0.01 -14.51 -15.25
N LYS A 230 -0.26 -14.11 -16.49
CA LYS A 230 0.74 -13.99 -17.57
C LYS A 230 1.35 -12.59 -17.68
N CYS A 231 0.86 -11.61 -16.92
CA CYS A 231 1.36 -10.24 -17.01
C CYS A 231 1.42 -9.50 -15.67
N ALA A 232 1.01 -10.07 -14.54
CA ALA A 232 0.93 -9.37 -13.26
C ALA A 232 1.73 -10.03 -12.14
N VAL A 233 2.40 -9.19 -11.34
CA VAL A 233 2.92 -9.49 -10.01
C VAL A 233 2.05 -8.77 -9.00
N GLU A 234 1.62 -9.46 -7.95
CA GLU A 234 0.78 -8.87 -6.90
C GLU A 234 1.55 -8.75 -5.57
N PHE A 235 1.46 -7.59 -4.93
CA PHE A 235 2.03 -7.29 -3.62
C PHE A 235 0.92 -7.08 -2.61
N CYS A 236 1.03 -7.70 -1.43
CA CYS A 236 0.10 -7.43 -0.34
C CYS A 236 0.83 -7.38 1.01
N SER A 237 0.18 -6.80 2.02
CA SER A 237 0.75 -6.67 3.35
C SER A 237 -0.28 -6.84 4.45
N LEU A 238 0.10 -7.57 5.50
CA LEU A 238 -0.68 -7.66 6.74
C LEU A 238 -0.54 -6.41 7.62
N SER A 239 0.22 -5.39 7.17
CA SER A 239 0.39 -4.14 7.91
C SER A 239 -0.95 -3.47 8.22
N LYS A 240 -1.87 -3.44 7.26
CA LYS A 240 -3.19 -2.78 7.44
C LYS A 240 -4.31 -3.77 7.73
N THR A 241 -4.19 -4.99 7.23
CA THR A 241 -5.14 -6.08 7.51
C THR A 241 -5.07 -6.55 8.96
N ALA A 242 -3.87 -6.82 9.49
CA ALA A 242 -3.68 -7.43 10.81
C ALA A 242 -2.97 -6.52 11.82
N GLY A 243 -2.68 -5.28 11.42
CA GLY A 243 -1.95 -4.31 12.24
C GLY A 243 -0.43 -4.58 12.35
N PHE A 244 0.16 -5.33 11.42
CA PHE A 244 1.58 -5.70 11.44
C PHE A 244 2.51 -4.54 10.99
N THR A 245 2.15 -3.28 11.25
CA THR A 245 2.92 -2.11 10.80
C THR A 245 4.32 -2.09 11.40
N GLY A 246 4.44 -2.39 12.70
CA GLY A 246 5.71 -2.60 13.40
C GLY A 246 6.22 -4.05 13.39
N THR A 247 5.33 -5.03 13.21
CA THR A 247 5.63 -6.47 13.20
C THR A 247 6.31 -6.94 11.90
N ARG A 248 6.06 -6.21 10.79
CA ARG A 248 6.73 -6.36 9.48
C ARG A 248 6.45 -7.70 8.78
N PHE A 249 5.38 -7.75 8.00
CA PHE A 249 5.06 -8.88 7.11
C PHE A 249 4.39 -8.41 5.81
N SER A 250 4.87 -8.95 4.69
CA SER A 250 4.20 -8.91 3.39
C SER A 250 4.38 -10.23 2.68
N TYR A 251 3.68 -10.34 1.55
CA TYR A 251 3.97 -11.34 0.56
C TYR A 251 3.85 -10.75 -0.84
N THR A 252 4.57 -11.34 -1.78
CA THR A 252 4.49 -11.07 -3.21
C THR A 252 4.11 -12.35 -3.92
N VAL A 253 3.10 -12.32 -4.79
CA VAL A 253 2.74 -13.42 -5.68
C VAL A 253 3.40 -13.16 -7.03
N VAL A 254 4.34 -14.01 -7.42
CA VAL A 254 5.03 -13.95 -8.71
C VAL A 254 4.71 -15.24 -9.48
N PRO A 255 3.72 -15.22 -10.41
CA PRO A 255 3.31 -16.40 -11.14
C PRO A 255 4.45 -17.01 -11.95
N LYS A 256 4.46 -18.35 -12.04
CA LYS A 256 5.40 -19.09 -12.89
C LYS A 256 5.22 -18.81 -14.39
N GLU A 257 4.07 -18.30 -14.80
CA GLU A 257 3.73 -17.95 -16.18
C GLU A 257 4.46 -16.69 -16.67
N LEU A 258 5.05 -15.88 -15.78
CA LEU A 258 5.84 -14.69 -16.12
C LEU A 258 7.23 -15.06 -16.65
N VAL A 259 7.26 -15.55 -17.89
CA VAL A 259 8.46 -15.99 -18.59
C VAL A 259 8.69 -15.13 -19.84
N PHE A 260 9.91 -14.59 -19.97
CA PHE A 260 10.29 -13.68 -21.05
C PHE A 260 11.47 -14.23 -21.85
N THR A 261 11.53 -13.90 -23.14
CA THR A 261 12.65 -14.29 -24.00
C THR A 261 13.76 -13.24 -23.95
N ALA A 262 14.94 -13.62 -23.46
CA ALA A 262 16.11 -12.75 -23.43
C ALA A 262 16.68 -12.49 -24.83
N SER A 263 17.53 -11.47 -24.96
CA SER A 263 18.21 -11.10 -26.23
C SER A 263 19.04 -12.23 -26.87
N ASN A 264 19.45 -13.23 -26.08
CA ASN A 264 20.15 -14.42 -26.57
C ASN A 264 19.25 -15.65 -26.80
N GLY A 265 17.93 -15.46 -26.81
CA GLY A 265 16.93 -16.49 -27.07
C GLY A 265 16.61 -17.42 -25.90
N ARG A 266 17.26 -17.25 -24.73
CA ARG A 266 16.93 -18.04 -23.53
C ARG A 266 15.68 -17.52 -22.85
N GLN A 267 14.88 -18.43 -22.30
CA GLN A 267 13.77 -18.07 -21.43
C GLN A 267 14.28 -17.64 -20.05
N MET A 268 13.70 -16.57 -19.52
CA MET A 268 13.96 -16.03 -18.19
C MET A 268 12.65 -15.97 -17.42
N SER A 269 12.59 -16.66 -16.28
CA SER A 269 11.43 -16.67 -15.38
C SER A 269 11.57 -15.55 -14.35
N LEU A 270 10.60 -14.63 -14.31
CA LEU A 270 10.60 -13.55 -13.33
C LEU A 270 10.52 -14.10 -11.90
N ARG A 271 9.76 -15.18 -11.71
CA ARG A 271 9.67 -15.93 -10.44
C ARG A 271 11.04 -16.44 -9.98
N ASP A 272 11.80 -17.08 -10.86
CA ASP A 272 13.12 -17.62 -10.52
C ASP A 272 14.12 -16.49 -10.25
N MET A 273 14.04 -15.40 -11.00
CA MET A 273 14.85 -14.21 -10.79
C MET A 273 14.53 -13.54 -9.44
N TRP A 274 13.26 -13.42 -9.07
CA TRP A 274 12.84 -12.90 -7.78
C TRP A 274 13.32 -13.78 -6.64
N ASN A 275 13.18 -15.11 -6.75
CA ASN A 275 13.70 -16.06 -5.78
C ASN A 275 15.23 -15.92 -5.63
N ARG A 276 15.95 -15.82 -6.74
CA ARG A 276 17.41 -15.64 -6.73
C ARG A 276 17.81 -14.32 -6.06
N ARG A 277 17.06 -13.26 -6.31
CA ARG A 277 17.26 -11.95 -5.69
C ARG A 277 17.01 -12.01 -4.19
N GLN A 278 15.90 -12.60 -3.74
CA GLN A 278 15.58 -12.75 -2.32
C GLN A 278 16.67 -13.58 -1.60
N SER A 279 17.05 -14.74 -2.13
CA SER A 279 18.13 -15.57 -1.56
C SER A 279 19.53 -14.93 -1.58
N THR A 280 19.71 -13.79 -2.25
CA THR A 280 20.98 -13.06 -2.29
C THR A 280 20.97 -11.82 -1.39
N LYS A 281 19.84 -11.09 -1.35
CA LYS A 281 19.74 -9.77 -0.72
C LYS A 281 18.81 -9.74 0.50
N PHE A 282 18.28 -10.88 0.91
CA PHE A 282 17.34 -11.03 2.02
C PHE A 282 17.58 -12.34 2.76
N ASN A 283 17.44 -12.33 4.10
CA ASN A 283 17.64 -13.50 4.95
C ASN A 283 16.33 -14.14 5.43
N GLY A 284 15.19 -13.72 4.86
CA GLY A 284 13.87 -14.20 5.25
C GLY A 284 13.23 -13.40 6.39
N THR A 285 11.90 -13.37 6.39
CA THR A 285 11.10 -12.82 7.49
C THR A 285 11.23 -13.72 8.74
N PRO A 286 11.34 -13.18 9.97
CA PRO A 286 11.56 -14.03 11.14
C PRO A 286 10.46 -15.09 11.34
N TYR A 287 10.84 -16.30 11.77
CA TYR A 287 9.91 -17.43 11.93
C TYR A 287 8.68 -17.09 12.77
N ILE A 288 8.87 -16.42 13.91
CA ILE A 288 7.76 -16.05 14.81
C ILE A 288 6.71 -15.18 14.13
N ILE A 289 7.15 -14.32 13.21
CA ILE A 289 6.27 -13.42 12.45
C ILE A 289 5.52 -14.19 11.37
N GLN A 290 6.20 -15.12 10.68
CA GLN A 290 5.55 -16.02 9.72
C GLN A 290 4.52 -16.93 10.38
N HIS A 291 4.83 -17.44 11.58
CA HIS A 291 3.93 -18.26 12.38
C HIS A 291 2.66 -17.50 12.78
N ALA A 292 2.82 -16.27 13.30
CA ALA A 292 1.70 -15.40 13.61
C ALA A 292 0.88 -15.02 12.37
N ALA A 293 1.53 -14.73 11.24
CA ALA A 293 0.85 -14.40 10.00
C ALA A 293 -0.03 -15.56 9.48
N ALA A 294 0.46 -16.80 9.56
CA ALA A 294 -0.33 -17.97 9.18
C ALA A 294 -1.58 -18.13 10.07
N LYS A 295 -1.46 -17.90 11.40
CA LYS A 295 -2.61 -17.93 12.31
C LYS A 295 -3.59 -16.78 12.06
N VAL A 296 -3.08 -15.59 11.73
CA VAL A 296 -3.90 -14.43 11.32
C VAL A 296 -4.72 -14.72 10.06
N LEU A 297 -4.17 -15.44 9.09
CA LEU A 297 -4.86 -15.80 7.84
C LEU A 297 -5.90 -16.94 8.00
N SER A 298 -5.99 -17.56 9.17
CA SER A 298 -7.06 -18.51 9.51
C SER A 298 -8.43 -17.82 9.61
N ASP A 299 -9.53 -18.58 9.61
CA ASP A 299 -10.88 -18.01 9.72
C ASP A 299 -11.07 -17.20 11.01
N GLU A 300 -10.56 -17.71 12.13
CA GLU A 300 -10.61 -17.02 13.42
C GLU A 300 -9.77 -15.74 13.40
N GLY A 301 -8.53 -15.82 12.92
CA GLY A 301 -7.63 -14.68 12.83
C GLY A 301 -8.16 -13.57 11.91
N MET A 302 -8.71 -13.95 10.74
CA MET A 302 -9.29 -13.00 9.81
C MET A 302 -10.56 -12.39 10.37
N LYS A 303 -11.40 -13.15 11.09
CA LYS A 303 -12.56 -12.58 11.78
C LYS A 303 -12.16 -11.46 12.75
N GLU A 304 -11.17 -11.70 13.61
CA GLU A 304 -10.66 -10.67 14.53
C GLU A 304 -10.08 -9.46 13.78
N CYS A 305 -9.37 -9.69 12.66
CA CYS A 305 -8.87 -8.61 11.82
C CYS A 305 -10.01 -7.78 11.22
N MET A 306 -11.07 -8.44 10.74
CA MET A 306 -12.25 -7.76 10.17
C MET A 306 -13.02 -6.95 11.23
N GLU A 307 -13.01 -7.34 12.50
CA GLU A 307 -13.55 -6.52 13.60
C GLU A 307 -12.77 -5.21 13.77
N ASN A 308 -11.44 -5.28 13.73
CA ASN A 308 -10.59 -4.08 13.74
C ASN A 308 -10.75 -3.22 12.47
N ILE A 309 -10.86 -3.84 11.30
CA ILE A 309 -11.12 -3.12 10.04
C ILE A 309 -12.47 -2.41 10.10
N SER A 310 -13.51 -3.09 10.60
CA SER A 310 -14.86 -2.50 10.75
C SER A 310 -14.85 -1.29 11.68
N TYR A 311 -14.05 -1.32 12.75
CA TYR A 311 -13.83 -0.16 13.62
C TYR A 311 -13.28 1.05 12.84
N TYR A 312 -12.28 0.83 11.98
CA TYR A 312 -11.74 1.90 11.14
C TYR A 312 -12.70 2.34 10.03
N MET A 313 -13.50 1.43 9.47
CA MET A 313 -14.47 1.79 8.45
C MET A 313 -15.63 2.62 9.01
N GLU A 314 -15.97 2.44 10.28
CA GLU A 314 -16.90 3.34 10.97
C GLU A 314 -16.30 4.76 11.12
N ASN A 315 -15.01 4.88 11.45
CA ASN A 315 -14.32 6.18 11.42
C ASN A 315 -14.34 6.79 10.01
N ALA A 316 -14.10 5.98 8.98
CA ALA A 316 -14.14 6.44 7.59
C ALA A 316 -15.53 6.96 7.21
N ARG A 317 -16.60 6.27 7.65
CA ARG A 317 -17.99 6.71 7.49
C ARG A 317 -18.23 8.08 8.13
N VAL A 318 -17.75 8.31 9.35
CA VAL A 318 -17.88 9.61 10.06
C VAL A 318 -17.19 10.74 9.30
N ILE A 319 -15.97 10.50 8.80
CA ILE A 319 -15.23 11.48 7.97
C ILE A 319 -16.01 11.77 6.68
N ALA A 320 -16.39 10.72 5.94
CA ALA A 320 -17.11 10.84 4.68
C ALA A 320 -18.45 11.57 4.82
N GLU A 321 -19.25 11.25 5.85
CA GLU A 321 -20.53 11.93 6.10
C GLU A 321 -20.35 13.42 6.42
N THR A 322 -19.30 13.78 7.12
CA THR A 322 -18.97 15.17 7.40
C THR A 322 -18.65 15.92 6.12
N LEU A 323 -17.81 15.34 5.25
CA LEU A 323 -17.51 15.92 3.94
C LEU A 323 -18.75 16.06 3.06
N ARG A 324 -19.65 15.06 3.06
CA ARG A 324 -20.96 15.15 2.37
C ARG A 324 -21.81 16.30 2.90
N ARG A 325 -21.92 16.46 4.23
CA ARG A 325 -22.67 17.58 4.84
C ARG A 325 -22.11 18.94 4.46
N LYS A 326 -20.79 19.03 4.28
CA LYS A 326 -20.07 20.24 3.87
C LYS A 326 -19.97 20.41 2.35
N ASN A 327 -20.59 19.53 1.57
CA ASN A 327 -20.56 19.55 0.11
C ASN A 327 -19.13 19.61 -0.48
N ILE A 328 -18.19 18.92 0.18
CA ILE A 328 -16.81 18.80 -0.27
C ILE A 328 -16.68 17.54 -1.12
N SER A 329 -16.14 17.68 -2.33
CA SER A 329 -15.84 16.55 -3.24
C SER A 329 -14.80 15.62 -2.62
N PHE A 330 -15.05 14.30 -2.64
CA PHE A 330 -14.12 13.30 -2.13
C PHE A 330 -14.29 11.93 -2.80
N THR A 331 -13.24 11.12 -2.71
CA THR A 331 -13.22 9.68 -3.02
C THR A 331 -12.62 8.91 -1.84
N GLY A 332 -12.77 7.59 -1.85
CA GLY A 332 -12.37 6.72 -0.75
C GLY A 332 -13.37 6.67 0.40
N GLY A 333 -12.96 6.07 1.52
CA GLY A 333 -13.78 5.90 2.73
C GLY A 333 -14.86 4.81 2.67
N VAL A 334 -14.99 4.09 1.55
CA VAL A 334 -15.92 2.95 1.38
C VAL A 334 -15.17 1.63 1.27
N ASN A 335 -14.13 1.59 0.43
CA ASN A 335 -13.30 0.39 0.19
C ASN A 335 -11.85 0.57 0.65
N SER A 336 -11.58 1.65 1.39
CA SER A 336 -10.24 2.05 1.80
C SER A 336 -10.32 2.83 3.11
N PRO A 337 -9.31 2.72 3.99
CA PRO A 337 -9.22 3.54 5.19
C PRO A 337 -8.81 4.99 4.88
N TYR A 338 -8.57 5.34 3.63
CA TYR A 338 -8.22 6.69 3.21
C TYR A 338 -9.42 7.41 2.60
N ILE A 339 -9.54 8.68 2.98
CA ILE A 339 -10.53 9.61 2.47
C ILE A 339 -9.76 10.75 1.82
N TRP A 340 -9.97 10.94 0.54
CA TRP A 340 -9.26 11.89 -0.29
C TRP A 340 -10.22 12.95 -0.80
N PHE A 341 -10.02 14.19 -0.40
CA PHE A 341 -10.97 15.25 -0.64
C PHE A 341 -10.31 16.51 -1.14
N LYS A 342 -11.08 17.31 -1.87
CA LYS A 342 -10.64 18.61 -2.37
C LYS A 342 -10.48 19.58 -1.22
N CYS A 343 -9.36 20.29 -1.18
CA CYS A 343 -9.12 21.31 -0.17
C CYS A 343 -10.21 22.41 -0.27
N PRO A 344 -10.90 22.75 0.83
CA PRO A 344 -11.84 23.87 0.91
C PRO A 344 -11.25 25.20 0.44
N ASP A 345 -12.12 26.11 0.01
CA ASP A 345 -11.79 27.50 -0.34
C ASP A 345 -10.69 27.69 -1.40
N GLY A 346 -10.40 26.64 -2.17
CA GLY A 346 -9.39 26.67 -3.23
C GLY A 346 -7.94 26.64 -2.73
N MET A 347 -7.72 26.34 -1.45
CA MET A 347 -6.38 26.24 -0.87
C MET A 347 -5.54 25.16 -1.56
N GLU A 348 -4.23 25.41 -1.66
CA GLU A 348 -3.28 24.34 -2.00
C GLU A 348 -3.08 23.42 -0.78
N SER A 349 -2.72 22.16 -1.02
CA SER A 349 -2.72 21.12 0.02
C SER A 349 -1.79 21.38 1.20
N TRP A 350 -0.64 22.04 0.98
CA TRP A 350 0.26 22.45 2.06
C TRP A 350 -0.24 23.67 2.83
N GLU A 351 -0.89 24.61 2.15
CA GLU A 351 -1.58 25.73 2.80
C GLU A 351 -2.72 25.19 3.68
N PHE A 352 -3.50 24.25 3.15
CA PHE A 352 -4.56 23.58 3.88
C PHE A 352 -4.03 22.77 5.07
N PHE A 353 -2.88 22.09 4.92
CA PHE A 353 -2.21 21.40 6.03
C PHE A 353 -1.91 22.37 7.18
N ASP A 354 -1.25 23.49 6.89
CA ASP A 354 -0.86 24.48 7.90
C ASP A 354 -2.12 25.11 8.53
N TYR A 355 -3.14 25.42 7.72
CA TYR A 355 -4.41 25.98 8.19
C TYR A 355 -5.14 25.04 9.16
N LEU A 356 -5.24 23.75 8.81
CA LEU A 356 -5.93 22.75 9.63
C LEU A 356 -5.18 22.46 10.94
N LEU A 357 -3.84 22.41 10.89
CA LEU A 357 -3.00 22.26 12.08
C LEU A 357 -3.14 23.46 13.02
N GLU A 358 -3.07 24.67 12.48
CA GLU A 358 -3.15 25.89 13.28
C GLU A 358 -4.53 26.06 13.93
N ASN A 359 -5.62 25.87 13.16
CA ASN A 359 -6.96 26.26 13.59
C ASN A 359 -7.79 25.12 14.18
N ALA A 360 -7.49 23.85 13.87
CA ALA A 360 -8.19 22.69 14.41
C ALA A 360 -7.29 21.67 15.11
N GLN A 361 -5.96 21.83 15.04
CA GLN A 361 -4.99 20.86 15.56
C GLN A 361 -5.25 19.45 15.01
N VAL A 362 -5.69 19.36 13.75
CA VAL A 362 -5.89 18.09 13.04
C VAL A 362 -4.79 17.95 11.99
N VAL A 363 -4.07 16.85 12.05
CA VAL A 363 -2.99 16.53 11.10
C VAL A 363 -3.53 15.51 10.11
N GLY A 364 -3.52 15.85 8.84
CA GLY A 364 -3.70 14.90 7.74
C GLY A 364 -2.46 14.85 6.84
N THR A 365 -2.64 14.49 5.57
CA THR A 365 -1.54 14.42 4.59
C THR A 365 -1.84 15.33 3.39
N PRO A 366 -0.98 16.32 3.08
CA PRO A 366 -1.14 17.16 1.90
C PRO A 366 -0.95 16.35 0.64
N GLY A 367 -1.87 16.51 -0.31
CA GLY A 367 -1.91 15.72 -1.52
C GLY A 367 -0.74 15.96 -2.47
N ALA A 368 -0.10 17.13 -2.43
CA ALA A 368 1.08 17.44 -3.24
C ALA A 368 2.24 16.43 -3.04
N GLY A 369 2.29 15.75 -1.88
CA GLY A 369 3.28 14.72 -1.63
C GLY A 369 3.07 13.40 -2.37
N PHE A 370 1.92 13.22 -3.03
CA PHE A 370 1.59 12.03 -3.82
C PHE A 370 1.66 12.26 -5.33
N GLY A 371 1.99 13.49 -5.76
CA GLY A 371 2.06 13.88 -7.16
C GLY A 371 1.35 15.21 -7.45
N VAL A 372 1.47 15.68 -8.69
CA VAL A 372 0.99 17.00 -9.11
C VAL A 372 -0.53 17.07 -9.10
N ASN A 373 -1.22 15.98 -9.43
CA ASN A 373 -2.68 15.93 -9.40
C ASN A 373 -3.23 15.92 -7.96
N GLY A 374 -2.38 15.66 -6.97
CA GLY A 374 -2.71 15.81 -5.55
C GLY A 374 -2.60 17.23 -5.00
N LYS A 375 -2.09 18.21 -5.75
CA LYS A 375 -1.75 19.55 -5.22
C LYS A 375 -2.88 20.26 -4.48
N ASN A 376 -4.14 20.06 -4.89
CA ASN A 376 -5.33 20.71 -4.31
C ASN A 376 -6.20 19.73 -3.50
N HIS A 377 -5.63 18.59 -3.12
CA HIS A 377 -6.33 17.54 -2.40
C HIS A 377 -5.65 17.24 -1.06
N PHE A 378 -6.40 16.65 -0.15
CA PHE A 378 -5.94 16.29 1.17
C PHE A 378 -6.41 14.89 1.52
N ARG A 379 -5.56 14.15 2.24
CA ARG A 379 -5.88 12.80 2.72
C ARG A 379 -6.04 12.80 4.24
N LEU A 380 -7.15 12.24 4.71
CA LEU A 380 -7.29 11.76 6.08
C LEU A 380 -7.31 10.23 6.10
N THR A 381 -6.67 9.64 7.10
CA THR A 381 -6.83 8.22 7.41
C THR A 381 -7.91 8.01 8.47
N SER A 382 -8.60 6.87 8.41
CA SER A 382 -9.56 6.42 9.42
C SER A 382 -8.93 5.68 10.60
N PHE A 383 -7.59 5.58 10.64
CA PHE A 383 -6.83 5.00 11.75
C PHE A 383 -6.72 5.96 12.96
N GLY A 384 -7.84 6.24 13.60
CA GLY A 384 -7.94 6.97 14.87
C GLY A 384 -8.84 6.21 15.84
N THR A 385 -9.03 6.72 17.05
CA THR A 385 -10.15 6.26 17.90
C THR A 385 -11.45 6.91 17.41
N HIS A 386 -12.61 6.30 17.69
CA HIS A 386 -13.91 6.89 17.38
C HIS A 386 -14.05 8.30 17.97
N GLU A 387 -13.62 8.49 19.22
CA GLU A 387 -13.71 9.76 19.94
C GLU A 387 -12.86 10.82 19.24
N LYS A 388 -11.61 10.49 18.89
CA LYS A 388 -10.70 11.43 18.24
C LYS A 388 -11.07 11.71 16.80
N THR A 389 -11.61 10.72 16.08
CA THR A 389 -12.13 10.91 14.72
C THR A 389 -13.34 11.85 14.74
N LYS A 390 -14.29 11.61 15.65
CA LYS A 390 -15.46 12.48 15.82
C LYS A 390 -15.06 13.89 16.22
N GLU A 391 -14.17 14.03 17.21
CA GLU A 391 -13.65 15.32 17.65
C GLU A 391 -12.96 16.08 16.50
N ALA A 392 -12.12 15.40 15.70
CA ALA A 392 -11.49 16.02 14.54
C ALA A 392 -12.51 16.55 13.53
N MET A 393 -13.57 15.76 13.25
CA MET A 393 -14.62 16.20 12.33
C MET A 393 -15.50 17.31 12.91
N GLU A 394 -15.77 17.33 14.23
CA GLU A 394 -16.46 18.44 14.89
C GLU A 394 -15.64 19.75 14.82
N ARG A 395 -14.31 19.67 14.95
CA ARG A 395 -13.42 20.84 14.77
C ARG A 395 -13.40 21.29 13.31
N PHE A 396 -13.30 20.34 12.38
CA PHE A 396 -13.36 20.61 10.94
C PHE A 396 -14.66 21.33 10.54
N GLU A 397 -15.81 20.86 11.02
CA GLU A 397 -17.12 21.46 10.70
C GLU A 397 -17.27 22.90 11.18
N LYS A 398 -16.57 23.28 12.25
CA LYS A 398 -16.57 24.67 12.76
C LYS A 398 -15.74 25.60 11.89
N LEU A 399 -14.72 25.09 11.20
CA LEU A 399 -13.85 25.90 10.33
C LEU A 399 -14.51 26.19 8.98
N PHE A 400 -15.20 25.20 8.41
CA PHE A 400 -15.81 25.31 7.10
C PHE A 400 -17.32 25.31 7.29
N SER A 401 -17.96 26.49 7.23
CA SER A 401 -19.39 26.70 7.52
C SER A 401 -20.28 26.08 6.46
#